data_AF-A0A1M7P7X6-F1
#
_entry.id   AF-A0A1M7P7X6-F1
#
_cell.length_a   1.000
_cell.length_b   1.000
_cell.length_c   1.000
_cell.angle_alpha   90.00
_cell.angle_beta   90.00
_cell.angle_gamma   90.00
#
_symmetry.space_group_name_H-M   'P 1'
#
loop_
_entity.id
_entity.type
_entity.pdbx_description
1 polymer ?
#
loop_
_entity_poly.entity_id
_entity_poly.type
_entity_poly.pdbx_seq_one_letter_code
_entity_poly.pdbx_strand_id
1 'polypeptide(L)' 'MSAFEEDEYVGADALSRRTKLTEIRVDPEKWETLYQDMETGDLWVLDYPNSHLHGGGSPRLRRKF' A
#
# COMPACT_ATOMS: atom_id res chain seq x y z
N MET A 1 26.20 1.15 1.80
CA MET A 1 25.40 0.95 0.59
C MET A 1 23.95 0.99 1.02
N SER A 2 23.26 2.13 0.81
CA SER A 2 21.83 2.20 1.09
C SER A 2 21.14 1.58 -0.12
N ALA A 3 20.58 0.38 0.04
CA ALA A 3 19.62 -0.11 -0.92
C ALA A 3 18.45 0.88 -0.89
N PHE A 4 18.16 1.53 -2.02
CA PHE A 4 16.87 2.14 -2.22
C PHE A 4 15.90 0.96 -2.37
N GLU A 5 15.48 0.38 -1.25
CA GLU A 5 14.29 -0.48 -1.26
C GLU A 5 13.17 0.40 -1.80
N GLU A 6 12.60 -0.01 -2.93
CA GLU A 6 11.51 0.73 -3.56
C GLU A 6 10.39 0.87 -2.52
N ASP A 7 10.18 2.09 -2.05
CA ASP A 7 9.17 2.43 -1.04
C ASP A 7 7.74 2.37 -1.60
N GLU A 8 7.57 1.77 -2.77
CA GLU A 8 6.33 1.67 -3.50
C GLU A 8 6.26 0.37 -4.33
N TYR A 9 5.14 -0.33 -4.22
CA TYR A 9 4.74 -1.42 -5.10
C TYR A 9 3.48 -1.01 -5.87
N VAL A 10 3.34 -1.48 -7.11
CA VAL A 10 2.18 -1.18 -7.96
C VAL A 10 1.55 -2.46 -8.52
N GLY A 11 0.27 -2.40 -8.87
CA GLY A 11 -0.43 -3.49 -9.54
C GLY A 11 -0.40 -4.80 -8.76
N ALA A 12 -0.01 -5.89 -9.44
CA ALA A 12 0.04 -7.22 -8.83
C ALA A 12 1.06 -7.31 -7.67
N ASP A 13 2.15 -6.53 -7.74
CA ASP A 13 3.19 -6.53 -6.70
C ASP A 13 2.67 -5.85 -5.43
N ALA A 14 1.88 -4.79 -5.56
CA ALA A 14 1.20 -4.14 -4.42
C ALA A 14 0.29 -5.13 -3.68
N LEU A 15 -0.52 -5.89 -4.43
CA LEU A 15 -1.42 -6.89 -3.87
C LEU A 15 -0.65 -8.04 -3.22
N SER A 16 0.44 -8.47 -3.84
CA SER A 16 1.30 -9.55 -3.33
C SER A 16 2.01 -9.15 -2.05
N ARG A 17 2.64 -7.96 -1.99
CA ARG A 17 3.30 -7.46 -0.79
C ARG A 17 2.33 -7.29 0.37
N ARG A 18 1.13 -6.77 0.11
CA ARG A 18 0.08 -6.57 1.11
C ARG A 18 -0.27 -7.84 1.88
N THR A 19 -0.21 -9.01 1.26
CA THR A 19 -0.53 -10.30 1.93
C THR A 19 0.36 -10.61 3.12
N LYS A 20 1.53 -9.97 3.22
CA LYS A 20 2.48 -10.12 4.32
C LYS A 20 2.32 -9.05 5.41
N LEU A 21 1.33 -8.17 5.28
CA LEU A 21 1.12 -7.05 6.20
C LEU A 21 -0.20 -7.22 6.96
N THR A 22 -0.26 -6.62 8.14
CA THR A 22 -1.47 -6.61 8.98
C THR A 22 -2.28 -5.35 8.70
N GLU A 23 -3.57 -5.50 8.39
CA GLU A 23 -4.48 -4.37 8.24
C GLU A 23 -4.75 -3.71 9.60
N ILE A 24 -4.54 -2.40 9.69
CA ILE A 24 -4.71 -1.64 10.92
C ILE A 24 -5.94 -0.74 10.84
N ARG A 25 -6.21 -0.14 9.68
CA ARG A 25 -7.29 0.82 9.52
C ARG A 25 -7.70 0.99 8.06
N VAL A 26 -8.99 1.13 7.81
CA VAL A 26 -9.54 1.54 6.50
C VAL A 26 -10.07 2.98 6.62
N ASP A 27 -9.69 3.84 5.67
CA ASP A 27 -10.20 5.20 5.50
C ASP A 27 -11.03 5.23 4.19
N PRO A 28 -12.36 5.05 4.27
CA PRO A 28 -13.21 4.97 3.09
C PRO A 28 -13.39 6.31 2.37
N GLU A 29 -13.17 7.44 3.05
CA GLU A 29 -13.25 8.76 2.42
C GLU A 29 -12.06 8.99 1.49
N LYS A 30 -10.88 8.50 1.89
CA LYS A 30 -9.63 8.61 1.12
C LYS A 30 -9.34 7.42 0.22
N TRP A 31 -10.12 6.34 0.34
CA TRP A 31 -9.87 5.08 -0.35
C TRP A 31 -8.48 4.52 0.00
N GLU A 32 -8.07 4.71 1.26
CA GLU A 32 -6.79 4.26 1.77
C GLU A 32 -6.99 3.13 2.79
N THR A 33 -6.15 2.10 2.72
CA THR A 33 -6.02 1.13 3.79
C THR A 33 -4.61 1.19 4.37
N LEU A 34 -4.52 1.39 5.68
CA LEU A 34 -3.27 1.39 6.44
C LEU A 34 -2.95 -0.04 6.89
N TYR A 35 -1.73 -0.45 6.58
CA TYR A 35 -1.13 -1.71 6.96
C TYR A 35 0.11 -1.49 7.82
N GLN A 36 0.47 -2.49 8.62
CA GLN A 36 1.71 -2.54 9.37
C GLN A 36 2.46 -3.85 9.05
N ASP A 37 3.76 -3.72 8.79
CA ASP A 37 4.67 -4.86 8.80
C ASP A 37 4.99 -5.20 10.26
N MET A 38 4.63 -6.41 10.70
CA MET A 38 4.82 -6.81 12.10
C MET A 38 6.26 -7.24 12.40
N GLU A 39 7.08 -7.47 11.37
CA GLU A 39 8.50 -7.81 11.54
C GLU A 39 9.35 -6.56 11.74
N THR A 40 9.10 -5.51 10.95
CA THR A 40 9.90 -4.26 10.99
C THR A 40 9.23 -3.12 11.76
N GLY A 41 7.90 -3.20 11.95
CA GLY A 41 7.08 -2.11 12.49
C GLY A 41 6.69 -1.06 11.45
N ASP A 42 7.15 -1.17 10.20
CA ASP A 42 6.90 -0.19 9.14
C ASP A 42 5.42 -0.07 8.80
N LEU A 43 4.98 1.16 8.53
CA LEU A 43 3.62 1.43 8.10
C LEU A 43 3.54 1.53 6.58
N TRP A 44 2.46 1.00 6.00
CA TRP A 44 2.22 0.99 4.56
C TRP A 44 0.81 1.46 4.27
N VAL A 45 0.61 2.18 3.16
CA VAL A 45 -0.70 2.63 2.71
C VAL A 45 -0.98 2.00 1.35
N LEU A 46 -2.09 1.27 1.26
CA LEU A 46 -2.67 0.85 -0.02
C LEU A 46 -3.69 1.91 -0.46
N ASP A 47 -3.50 2.46 -1.65
CA ASP A 47 -4.46 3.34 -2.31
C ASP A 47 -4.72 2.91 -3.76
N TYR A 48 -5.76 3.49 -4.36
CA TYR A 48 -6.12 3.27 -5.76
C TYR A 48 -6.13 4.62 -6.47
N PRO A 49 -4.98 5.10 -6.97
CA PRO A 49 -4.88 6.37 -7.68
C PRO A 49 -5.83 6.39 -8.88
N ASN A 50 -6.55 7.49 -9.10
CA ASN A 50 -7.59 7.60 -10.13
C ASN A 50 -8.73 6.58 -10.00
N SER A 51 -9.09 6.17 -8.77
CA SER A 51 -10.24 5.28 -8.52
C SER A 51 -11.56 5.77 -9.12
N HIS A 52 -11.65 7.06 -9.44
CA HIS A 52 -12.80 7.71 -10.07
C HIS A 52 -12.95 7.40 -11.57
N LEU A 53 -11.92 6.83 -12.23
CA LEU A 53 -12.02 6.32 -13.59
C LEU A 53 -12.50 4.86 -13.56
N HIS A 54 -13.40 4.52 -14.48
CA HIS A 54 -14.03 3.20 -14.60
C HIS A 54 -13.03 2.05 -14.39
N GLY A 55 -13.24 1.25 -13.33
CA GLY A 55 -12.43 0.08 -13.01
C GLY A 55 -11.54 0.20 -11.78
N GLY A 56 -11.39 1.40 -11.20
CA GLY A 56 -10.50 1.62 -10.05
C GLY A 56 -9.04 1.53 -10.50
N GLY A 57 -8.31 2.64 -10.58
CA GLY A 57 -6.92 2.62 -11.08
C GLY A 57 -6.02 1.63 -10.34
N SER A 58 -4.89 1.27 -10.95
CA SER A 58 -4.03 0.19 -10.45
C SER A 58 -3.66 0.38 -8.97
N PRO A 59 -3.79 -0.67 -8.13
CA PRO A 59 -3.45 -0.57 -6.72
C PRO A 59 -2.00 -0.15 -6.53
N ARG A 60 -1.76 0.68 -5.53
CA ARG A 60 -0.43 1.14 -5.15
C ARG A 60 -0.26 1.00 -3.65
N LEU A 61 0.85 0.40 -3.23
CA LEU A 61 1.21 0.18 -1.84
C LEU A 61 2.50 0.95 -1.55
N ARG A 62 2.45 1.96 -0.69
CA ARG A 62 3.58 2.85 -0.40
C ARG A 62 3.95 2.85 1.08
N ARG A 63 5.24 2.86 1.40
CA ARG A 63 5.70 3.00 2.79
C ARG A 63 5.33 4.39 3.31
N LYS A 64 4.83 4.44 4.53
CA LYS A 64 4.50 5.68 5.23
C LYS A 64 5.71 6.04 6.11
N PHE A 65 6.29 7.21 5.81
CA PHE A 65 7.47 7.77 6.48
C PHE A 65 7.33 7.83 8.01
#